data_AF-A0A961DQM2-F1
#
_entry.id   AF-A0A961DQM2-F1
#
_cell.length_a   1.000
_cell.length_b   1.000
_cell.length_c   1.000
_cell.angle_alpha   90.00
_cell.angle_beta   90.00
_cell.angle_gamma   90.00
#
_symmetry.space_group_name_H-M   'P 1'
#
loop_
_entity.id
_entity.type
_entity.pdbx_description
1 polymer ?
#
loop_
_entity_poly.entity_id
_entity_poly.type
_entity_poly.pdbx_seq_one_letter_code
_entity_poly.pdbx_strand_id
1 'polypeptide(L)'
;MGAGVTGRAARGNLNGPQSRTLRRAGWALGLVAVVVLLALGARPAPVEGTSQDRLHRIAEQLKCLKCSGESVASSQSGFAQTMRAAIEEQMRAGKSDDEIFTAMAQAYGERVLLNPRGTGIGALVWVLPVV
;
A
#
# COMPACT_ATOMS: atom_id res chain seq x y z
N MET A 1 65.75 -42.91 -21.46
CA MET A 1 64.58 -43.79 -21.25
C MET A 1 64.35 -43.92 -19.75
N GLY A 2 63.22 -43.65 -19.11
CA GLY A 2 61.89 -43.20 -19.52
C GLY A 2 61.01 -42.94 -18.28
N ALA A 3 59.97 -42.12 -18.49
CA ALA A 3 58.70 -41.93 -17.75
C ALA A 3 58.74 -41.74 -16.22
N GLY A 4 58.15 -40.70 -15.62
CA GLY A 4 57.03 -39.87 -16.06
C GLY A 4 56.01 -39.85 -14.92
N VAL A 5 56.07 -38.80 -14.09
CA VAL A 5 55.09 -38.49 -13.05
C VAL A 5 53.67 -38.48 -13.63
N THR A 6 52.78 -39.30 -13.09
CA THR A 6 51.34 -39.18 -13.32
C THR A 6 50.57 -39.36 -12.01
N GLY A 7 50.41 -38.25 -11.27
CA GLY A 7 49.27 -38.08 -10.40
C GLY A 7 48.07 -37.66 -11.24
N ARG A 8 46.96 -38.41 -11.21
CA ARG A 8 45.67 -37.91 -11.71
C ARG A 8 44.46 -38.66 -11.15
N ALA A 9 43.76 -37.93 -10.27
CA ALA A 9 42.31 -37.81 -10.15
C ALA A 9 41.50 -39.05 -9.77
N ALA A 10 41.23 -39.14 -8.46
CA ALA A 10 39.99 -39.70 -7.94
C ALA A 10 38.78 -39.00 -8.59
N ARG A 11 38.12 -39.69 -9.53
CA ARG A 11 36.82 -39.30 -10.04
C ARG A 11 35.75 -39.78 -9.06
N GLY A 12 35.49 -38.98 -8.04
CA GLY A 12 34.34 -39.13 -7.17
C GLY A 12 33.07 -38.82 -7.95
N ASN A 13 32.23 -39.83 -8.13
CA ASN A 13 30.93 -39.76 -8.78
C ASN A 13 29.93 -38.99 -7.89
N LEU A 14 29.70 -37.70 -8.20
CA LEU A 14 28.70 -36.86 -7.53
C LEU A 14 27.34 -36.98 -8.25
N ASN A 15 26.73 -38.17 -8.22
CA ASN A 15 25.37 -38.37 -8.70
C ASN A 15 24.43 -38.54 -7.50
N GLY A 16 24.01 -37.41 -6.92
CA GLY A 16 23.02 -37.34 -5.85
C GLY A 16 21.75 -36.62 -6.30
N PRO A 17 20.55 -37.04 -5.84
CA PRO A 17 19.25 -36.46 -6.20
C PRO A 17 19.00 -35.02 -5.67
N GLN A 18 20.06 -34.27 -5.34
CA GLN A 18 20.05 -33.01 -4.58
C GLN A 18 19.58 -31.77 -5.36
N SER A 19 19.58 -31.79 -6.70
CA SER A 19 19.36 -30.57 -7.49
C SER A 19 17.91 -30.05 -7.53
N ARG A 20 16.92 -30.91 -7.25
CA ARG A 20 15.49 -30.54 -7.29
C ARG A 20 14.96 -30.02 -5.94
N THR A 21 15.48 -30.52 -4.83
CA THR A 21 15.08 -30.11 -3.48
C THR A 21 15.71 -28.78 -3.07
N LEU A 22 16.97 -28.51 -3.46
CA LEU A 22 17.62 -27.21 -3.22
C LEU A 22 16.92 -26.06 -3.96
N ARG A 23 16.47 -26.28 -5.21
CA ARG A 23 15.72 -25.26 -5.98
C ARG A 23 14.36 -24.93 -5.36
N ARG A 24 13.64 -25.93 -4.84
CA ARG A 24 12.35 -25.74 -4.16
C ARG A 24 12.51 -25.04 -2.80
N ALA A 25 13.56 -25.40 -2.05
CA ALA A 25 13.90 -24.73 -0.80
C ALA A 25 14.28 -23.25 -1.02
N GLY A 26 15.02 -22.95 -2.10
CA GLY A 26 15.34 -21.58 -2.48
C GLY A 26 14.11 -20.75 -2.87
N TRP A 27 13.17 -21.33 -3.60
CA TRP A 27 11.90 -20.66 -3.92
C TRP A 27 11.01 -20.45 -2.69
N ALA A 28 10.96 -21.42 -1.78
CA ALA A 28 10.22 -21.28 -0.53
C ALA A 28 10.82 -20.19 0.38
N LEU A 29 12.15 -20.16 0.52
CA LEU A 29 12.85 -19.10 1.26
C LEU A 29 12.68 -17.73 0.61
N GLY A 30 12.71 -17.65 -0.73
CA GLY A 30 12.47 -16.41 -1.47
C GLY A 30 11.05 -15.88 -1.28
N LEU A 31 10.03 -16.76 -1.38
CA LEU A 31 8.64 -16.38 -1.13
C LEU A 31 8.41 -15.91 0.30
N VAL A 32 8.97 -16.62 1.29
CA VAL A 32 8.87 -16.21 2.69
C VAL A 32 9.56 -14.86 2.91
N ALA A 33 10.74 -14.64 2.34
CA ALA A 33 11.43 -13.35 2.44
C ALA A 33 10.62 -12.20 1.82
N VAL A 34 10.01 -12.41 0.65
CA VAL A 34 9.13 -11.42 0.00
C VAL A 34 7.88 -11.12 0.84
N VAL A 35 7.24 -12.15 1.39
CA VAL A 35 6.07 -11.98 2.27
C VAL A 35 6.44 -11.21 3.54
N VAL A 36 7.59 -11.51 4.15
CA VAL A 36 8.09 -10.79 5.33
C VAL A 36 8.44 -9.34 5.01
N LEU A 37 9.07 -9.06 3.86
CA LEU A 37 9.34 -7.70 3.40
C LEU A 37 8.05 -6.89 3.16
N LEU A 38 7.04 -7.52 2.56
CA LEU A 38 5.72 -6.90 2.36
C LEU A 38 5.03 -6.62 3.70
N ALA A 39 5.08 -7.57 4.66
CA ALA A 39 4.49 -7.40 5.98
C ALA A 39 5.17 -6.29 6.80
N LEU A 40 6.49 -6.12 6.68
CA LEU A 40 7.25 -5.08 7.39
C LEU A 40 6.99 -3.65 6.87
N GLY A 41 6.49 -3.51 5.63
CA GLY A 41 6.16 -2.23 4.99
C GLY A 41 4.78 -1.68 5.34
N ALA A 42 3.86 -2.51 5.85
CA ALA A 42 2.47 -2.15 6.11
C ALA A 42 2.22 -1.55 7.51
N ARG A 43 3.16 -0.76 8.05
CA ARG A 43 3.01 -0.20 9.39
C ARG A 43 1.96 0.92 9.38
N PRO A 44 0.89 0.85 10.19
CA PRO A 44 -0.06 1.94 10.30
C PRO A 44 0.63 3.17 10.89
N ALA A 45 0.40 4.34 10.29
CA ALA A 45 0.93 5.61 10.77
C ALA A 45 0.36 5.93 12.17
N PRO A 46 1.12 6.64 13.04
CA PRO A 46 0.61 7.08 14.33
C PRO A 46 -0.65 7.94 14.14
N VAL A 47 -1.76 7.52 14.73
CA VAL A 47 -3.01 8.29 14.71
C VAL A 47 -2.89 9.44 15.71
N GLU A 48 -2.41 10.59 15.22
CA GLU A 48 -2.52 11.86 15.93
C GLU A 48 -4.03 12.15 16.11
N GLY A 49 -4.47 12.50 17.32
CA GLY A 49 -5.90 12.56 17.71
C GLY A 49 -6.78 13.56 16.91
N THR A 50 -7.92 13.96 17.49
CA THR A 50 -8.89 14.89 16.88
C THR A 50 -8.39 16.35 16.80
N SER A 51 -7.16 16.58 16.37
CA SER A 51 -6.61 17.93 16.23
C SER A 51 -7.32 18.67 15.09
N GLN A 52 -7.62 19.95 15.31
CA GLN A 52 -8.21 20.79 14.27
C GLN A 52 -7.33 20.87 13.02
N ASP A 53 -6.01 20.86 13.18
CA ASP A 53 -5.08 20.83 12.05
C ASP A 53 -5.24 19.56 11.21
N ARG A 54 -5.39 18.39 11.84
CA ARG A 54 -5.59 17.13 11.13
C ARG A 54 -6.93 17.11 10.40
N LEU A 55 -8.00 17.56 11.06
CA LEU A 55 -9.31 17.74 10.43
C LEU A 55 -9.21 18.65 9.21
N HIS A 56 -8.50 19.77 9.34
CA HIS A 56 -8.30 20.74 8.27
C HIS A 56 -7.57 20.11 7.08
N ARG A 57 -6.46 19.39 7.32
CA ARG A 57 -5.70 18.66 6.28
C ARG A 57 -6.56 17.65 5.52
N ILE A 58 -7.41 16.91 6.22
CA ILE A 58 -8.32 15.93 5.60
C ILE A 58 -9.38 16.66 4.77
N ALA A 59 -9.99 17.71 5.32
CA ALA A 59 -11.01 18.49 4.63
C ALA A 59 -10.48 19.25 3.41
N GLU A 60 -9.21 19.65 3.39
CA GLU A 60 -8.55 20.28 2.23
C GLU A 60 -8.39 19.30 1.06
N GLN A 61 -8.32 18.00 1.34
CA GLN A 61 -8.18 16.96 0.32
C GLN A 61 -9.53 16.42 -0.18
N LEU A 62 -10.64 16.92 0.37
CA LEU A 62 -11.99 16.58 -0.04
C LEU A 62 -12.62 17.72 -0.83
N LYS A 63 -13.16 17.42 -2.01
CA LYS A 63 -13.89 18.36 -2.85
C LYS A 63 -15.33 18.48 -2.36
N CYS A 64 -15.84 19.70 -2.25
CA CYS A 64 -17.27 19.86 -2.01
C CYS A 64 -18.05 19.68 -3.33
N LEU A 65 -18.70 18.53 -3.50
CA LEU A 65 -19.52 18.19 -4.68
C LEU A 65 -20.77 19.07 -4.83
N LYS A 66 -21.19 19.72 -3.75
CA LYS A 66 -22.41 20.56 -3.69
C LYS A 66 -22.11 22.06 -3.60
N CYS A 67 -20.84 22.44 -3.63
CA CYS A 67 -20.40 23.83 -3.59
C CYS A 67 -19.92 24.29 -4.96
N SER A 68 -19.53 25.56 -5.08
CA SER A 68 -18.97 26.21 -6.29
C SER A 68 -17.61 25.64 -6.77
N GLY A 69 -17.28 24.40 -6.42
CA GLY A 69 -16.07 23.68 -6.87
C GLY A 69 -14.87 23.75 -5.92
N GLU A 70 -15.02 24.38 -4.77
CA GLU A 70 -14.00 24.57 -3.73
C GLU A 70 -13.86 23.34 -2.77
N SER A 71 -12.85 23.37 -1.89
CA SER A 71 -12.60 22.29 -0.92
C SER A 71 -13.60 22.33 0.23
N VAL A 72 -13.79 21.18 0.89
CA VAL A 72 -14.62 21.09 2.09
C VAL A 72 -14.02 21.93 3.23
N ALA A 73 -12.71 22.11 3.26
CA ALA A 73 -12.03 22.99 4.22
C ALA A 73 -12.37 24.47 4.02
N SER A 74 -12.44 24.96 2.78
CA SER A 74 -12.70 26.39 2.50
C SER A 74 -14.20 26.74 2.48
N SER A 75 -15.07 25.76 2.26
CA SER A 75 -16.50 26.04 2.08
C SER A 75 -17.29 26.17 3.38
N GLN A 76 -18.19 27.15 3.42
CA GLN A 76 -19.10 27.38 4.54
C GLN A 76 -20.51 26.82 4.32
N SER A 77 -20.72 26.05 3.24
CA SER A 77 -22.01 25.42 2.98
C SER A 77 -22.42 24.44 4.08
N GLY A 78 -23.73 24.23 4.27
CA GLY A 78 -24.24 23.23 5.21
C GLY A 78 -23.69 21.82 4.93
N PHE A 79 -23.47 21.47 3.66
CA PHE A 79 -22.85 20.20 3.27
C PHE A 79 -21.40 20.08 3.77
N ALA A 80 -20.60 21.15 3.68
CA ALA A 80 -19.23 21.14 4.17
C ALA A 80 -19.17 21.00 5.69
N GLN A 81 -20.12 21.60 6.43
CA GLN A 81 -20.22 21.43 7.88
C GLN A 81 -20.55 19.98 8.27
N THR A 82 -21.53 19.36 7.59
CA THR A 82 -21.87 17.94 7.81
C THR A 82 -20.69 17.02 7.51
N MET A 83 -19.93 17.29 6.44
CA MET A 83 -18.73 16.53 6.11
C MET A 83 -17.65 16.66 7.17
N ARG A 84 -17.38 17.86 7.68
CA ARG A 84 -16.41 18.07 8.78
C ARG A 84 -16.82 17.29 10.03
N ALA A 85 -18.09 17.34 10.41
CA ALA A 85 -18.62 16.57 11.54
C ALA A 85 -18.47 15.05 11.33
N ALA A 86 -18.70 14.56 10.11
CA ALA A 86 -18.50 13.15 9.78
C ALA A 86 -17.02 12.74 9.88
N ILE A 87 -16.09 13.60 9.46
CA ILE A 87 -14.65 13.36 9.60
C ILE A 87 -14.25 13.33 11.08
N GLU A 88 -14.71 14.29 11.87
CA GLU A 88 -14.46 14.33 13.32
C GLU A 88 -14.92 13.04 14.02
N GLU A 89 -16.08 12.50 13.65
CA GLU A 89 -16.56 11.24 14.21
C GLU A 89 -15.63 10.06 13.87
N GLN A 90 -15.13 9.99 12.64
CA GLN A 90 -14.17 8.95 12.25
C GLN A 90 -12.81 9.13 12.95
N MET A 91 -12.38 10.37 13.19
CA MET A 91 -11.18 10.66 13.98
C MET A 91 -11.36 10.26 15.44
N ARG A 92 -12.55 10.50 16.03
CA ARG A 92 -12.91 10.05 17.39
C ARG A 92 -12.94 8.53 17.49
N ALA A 93 -13.34 7.84 16.42
CA ALA A 93 -13.28 6.39 16.32
C ALA A 93 -11.84 5.84 16.19
N GLY A 94 -10.81 6.71 16.19
CA GLY A 94 -9.41 6.30 16.14
C GLY A 94 -8.94 5.84 14.77
N LYS A 95 -9.69 6.16 13.70
CA LYS A 95 -9.31 5.79 12.33
C LYS A 95 -8.14 6.62 11.83
N SER A 96 -7.32 6.00 10.99
CA SER A 96 -6.26 6.65 10.22
C SER A 96 -6.80 7.53 9.10
N ASP A 97 -5.98 8.44 8.58
CA ASP A 97 -6.37 9.34 7.49
C ASP A 97 -6.84 8.56 6.25
N ASP A 98 -6.14 7.48 5.91
CA ASP A 98 -6.48 6.62 4.77
C ASP A 98 -7.83 5.90 4.94
N GLU A 99 -8.13 5.44 6.16
CA GLU A 99 -9.43 4.85 6.48
C GLU A 99 -10.55 5.89 6.43
N ILE A 100 -10.28 7.13 6.86
CA ILE A 100 -11.22 8.24 6.75
C ILE A 100 -11.50 8.54 5.28
N PHE A 101 -10.46 8.67 4.45
CA PHE A 101 -10.62 8.89 3.02
C PHE A 101 -11.40 7.77 2.34
N THR A 102 -11.10 6.51 2.68
CA THR A 102 -11.82 5.35 2.18
C THR A 102 -13.29 5.36 2.60
N ALA A 103 -13.58 5.69 3.86
CA ALA A 103 -14.95 5.81 4.36
C ALA A 103 -15.73 6.93 3.65
N MET A 104 -15.09 8.07 3.38
CA MET A 104 -15.69 9.17 2.63
C MET A 104 -15.91 8.79 1.16
N ALA A 105 -14.97 8.09 0.53
CA ALA A 105 -15.09 7.58 -0.83
C ALA A 105 -16.25 6.57 -0.96
N GLN A 106 -16.40 5.67 0.03
CA GLN A 106 -17.50 4.71 0.04
C GLN A 106 -18.87 5.37 0.26
N ALA A 107 -18.95 6.41 1.09
CA ALA A 107 -20.21 7.10 1.39
C ALA A 107 -20.64 8.08 0.29
N TYR A 108 -19.70 8.82 -0.31
CA TYR A 108 -19.98 9.92 -1.24
C TYR A 108 -19.46 9.69 -2.67
N GLY A 109 -18.74 8.58 -2.90
CA GLY A 109 -18.11 8.20 -4.17
C GLY A 109 -16.69 8.76 -4.35
N GLU A 110 -15.88 8.10 -5.18
CA GLU A 110 -14.47 8.44 -5.44
C GLU A 110 -14.22 9.89 -5.89
N ARG A 111 -15.22 10.54 -6.48
CA ARG A 111 -15.14 11.94 -6.93
C ARG A 111 -15.08 12.95 -5.79
N VAL A 112 -15.31 12.51 -4.55
CA VAL A 112 -15.20 13.38 -3.36
C VAL A 112 -13.74 13.67 -3.01
N LEU A 113 -12.78 12.83 -3.40
CA LEU A 113 -11.36 13.08 -3.17
C LEU A 113 -10.82 14.04 -4.24
N LEU A 114 -10.15 15.11 -3.82
CA LEU A 114 -9.43 16.03 -4.72
C LEU A 114 -8.27 15.34 -5.42
N ASN A 115 -7.63 14.39 -4.73
CA ASN A 115 -6.61 13.54 -5.29
C ASN A 115 -7.06 12.09 -5.15
N PRO A 116 -7.43 11.39 -6.24
CA PRO A 116 -7.72 9.97 -6.18
C PRO A 116 -6.42 9.23 -5.85
N ARG A 117 -6.15 9.05 -4.56
CA ARG A 117 -5.07 8.18 -4.10
C ARG A 117 -5.45 6.77 -4.57
N GLY A 118 -4.55 6.14 -5.32
CA GLY A 118 -4.74 4.82 -5.90
C GLY A 118 -4.79 3.72 -4.84
N THR A 119 -5.84 3.70 -4.02
CA THR A 119 -6.11 2.62 -3.07
C THR A 119 -7.38 1.92 -3.51
N GLY A 120 -7.24 0.94 -4.41
CA GLY A 120 -8.33 0.12 -4.93
C GLY A 120 -8.31 -0.03 -6.45
N ILE A 121 -9.49 -0.23 -7.04
CA ILE A 121 -9.70 -0.41 -8.50
C ILE A 121 -9.18 0.81 -9.30
N GLY A 122 -9.16 2.00 -8.70
CA GLY A 122 -8.59 3.22 -9.29
C GLY A 122 -7.07 3.16 -9.52
N ALA A 123 -6.33 2.37 -8.72
CA ALA A 123 -4.92 2.07 -9.03
C ALA A 123 -4.81 1.16 -10.24
N LEU A 124 -5.73 0.21 -10.41
CA LEU A 124 -5.73 -0.72 -11.54
C LEU A 124 -5.89 0.01 -12.88
N VAL A 125 -6.69 1.08 -12.90
CA VAL A 125 -6.89 1.93 -14.08
C VAL A 125 -5.62 2.71 -14.47
N TRP A 126 -4.73 3.02 -13.51
CA TRP A 126 -3.47 3.71 -13.77
C TRP A 126 -2.31 2.77 -14.19
N VAL A 127 -2.44 1.45 -14.00
CA VAL A 127 -1.43 0.44 -14.41
C VAL A 127 -1.78 -0.20 -15.77
N LEU A 128 -2.99 -0.01 -16.28
CA LEU A 128 -3.43 -0.45 -17.61
C LEU A 128 -3.57 0.74 -18.57
N PRO A 129 -2.49 1.18 -19.24
CA PRO A 129 -2.65 1.94 -20.47
C PRO A 129 -3.20 0.97 -21.53
N VAL A 130 -4.50 1.01 -21.78
CA VAL A 130 -5.07 0.41 -23.00
C VAL A 130 -4.80 1.41 -24.13
N VAL A 131 -3.55 1.44 -24.60
CA VAL A 131 -3.12 1.99 -25.90
C VAL A 131 -2.06 1.07 -26.48
#